data_AF-A0A1Y1REH1-F1
#
_entry.id   AF-A0A1Y1REH1-F1
#
_cell.length_a   1.000
_cell.length_b   1.000
_cell.length_c   1.000
_cell.angle_alpha   90.00
_cell.angle_beta   90.00
_cell.angle_gamma   90.00
#
_symmetry.space_group_name_H-M   'P 1'
#
loop_
_entity.id
_entity.type
_entity.pdbx_description
1 polymer ?
#
loop_
_entity_poly.entity_id
_entity_poly.type
_entity_poly.pdbx_seq_one_letter_code
_entity_poly.pdbx_strand_id
1 'polypeptide(L)'
;MGTAGNAQIQYESAQTLVPYAAMTDSGDQMVFTVAGPVWSGRSGYGPNVRPDGVVSGIDILSPGSGVNEIDSTGFIAWIEGVQKIVSGTTITVTRASSLTHVINSIVLTGTTLSAVKGTEGSTFSTTRAAAGGPPYIPVGSIEIGQIKTSAQASALIESSEIFQTPNTHQERADFPLYRRPDNTGRGILASSISRKYAHIEFYEAHPLSHTGGVVKGIYIQYYTPTFTTIETNGFSPGEVDSSQEYVQRYEEIYGHKVDSLRSAAFKAELTDGITDALSALDGEMLLFKFFPNAGTAPYMLTMGILRFSSAFPQVGAIDTACTVISKLPTAKFTGA
;
A
#
# COMPACT_ATOMS: atom_id res chain seq x y z
N MET A 1 -12.07 -33.49 -19.80
CA MET A 1 -13.24 -33.28 -18.93
C MET A 1 -12.72 -33.14 -17.51
N GLY A 2 -12.83 -31.98 -16.88
CA GLY A 2 -12.33 -31.81 -15.51
C GLY A 2 -13.32 -32.41 -14.52
N THR A 3 -12.94 -33.49 -13.85
CA THR A 3 -13.72 -34.05 -12.74
C THR A 3 -13.18 -33.45 -11.43
N ALA A 4 -14.06 -32.87 -10.62
CA ALA A 4 -13.70 -32.28 -9.32
C ALA A 4 -13.44 -33.31 -8.22
N GLY A 5 -13.33 -34.60 -8.56
CA GLY A 5 -13.14 -35.69 -7.59
C GLY A 5 -11.80 -35.67 -6.86
N ASN A 6 -10.86 -34.84 -7.30
CA ASN A 6 -9.56 -34.61 -6.65
C ASN A 6 -9.38 -33.15 -6.26
N ALA A 7 -10.47 -32.42 -5.97
CA ALA A 7 -10.36 -31.04 -5.54
C ALA A 7 -9.71 -30.93 -4.15
N GLN A 8 -9.01 -29.83 -3.88
CA GLN A 8 -8.28 -29.63 -2.62
C GLN A 8 -8.51 -28.22 -2.10
N ILE A 9 -8.75 -28.10 -0.80
CA ILE A 9 -8.75 -26.82 -0.09
C ILE A 9 -7.57 -26.77 0.87
N GLN A 10 -6.96 -25.61 0.96
CA GLN A 10 -5.99 -25.27 1.99
C GLN A 10 -6.44 -24.00 2.71
N TYR A 11 -6.20 -23.92 4.01
CA TYR A 11 -6.45 -22.73 4.81
C TYR A 11 -5.13 -22.18 5.34
N GLU A 12 -5.12 -20.88 5.62
CA GLU A 12 -4.01 -20.20 6.28
C GLU A 12 -3.84 -20.70 7.72
N SER A 13 -2.73 -21.40 7.99
CA SER A 13 -2.45 -22.02 9.29
C SER A 13 -1.32 -21.33 10.06
N ALA A 14 -0.43 -20.63 9.37
CA ALA A 14 0.66 -19.87 9.99
C ALA A 14 1.06 -18.64 9.16
N GLN A 15 1.87 -17.76 9.75
CA GLN A 15 2.26 -16.47 9.19
C GLN A 15 3.75 -16.25 9.40
N THR A 16 4.47 -15.88 8.34
CA THR A 16 5.89 -15.50 8.40
C THR A 16 6.02 -14.01 8.18
N LEU A 17 6.61 -13.30 9.15
CA LEU A 17 6.87 -11.86 9.05
C LEU A 17 7.86 -11.57 7.92
N VAL A 18 7.47 -10.66 7.04
CA VAL A 18 8.39 -9.92 6.17
C VAL A 18 8.53 -8.53 6.77
N PRO A 19 9.73 -8.13 7.26
CA PRO A 19 9.95 -6.79 7.78
C PRO A 19 9.78 -5.75 6.66
N TYR A 20 9.81 -4.46 7.00
CA TYR A 20 9.63 -3.37 6.05
C TYR A 20 10.49 -3.54 4.78
N ALA A 21 9.83 -4.00 3.71
CA ALA A 21 10.42 -4.24 2.41
C ALA A 21 10.06 -3.08 1.48
N ALA A 22 11.01 -2.67 0.64
CA ALA A 22 10.77 -1.69 -0.40
C ALA A 22 9.77 -2.26 -1.41
N MET A 23 8.77 -1.44 -1.78
CA MET A 23 7.81 -1.77 -2.81
C MET A 23 8.27 -1.23 -4.17
N THR A 24 7.91 -1.95 -5.23
CA THR A 24 8.18 -1.58 -6.62
C THR A 24 6.98 -0.84 -7.20
N ASP A 25 7.20 0.36 -7.70
CA ASP A 25 6.22 1.12 -8.50
C ASP A 25 5.90 0.37 -9.80
N SER A 26 4.62 0.30 -10.14
CA SER A 26 4.16 -0.29 -11.40
C SER A 26 4.39 0.60 -12.63
N GLY A 27 4.85 1.83 -12.43
CA GLY A 27 5.14 2.83 -13.45
C GLY A 27 4.07 3.93 -13.56
N ASP A 28 2.92 3.73 -12.91
CA ASP A 28 1.84 4.72 -12.80
C ASP A 28 1.98 5.63 -11.56
N GLN A 29 3.01 5.42 -10.73
CA GLN A 29 3.24 6.13 -9.46
C GLN A 29 2.10 5.98 -8.44
N MET A 30 1.17 5.05 -8.67
CA MET A 30 -0.02 4.84 -7.85
C MET A 30 -0.09 3.43 -7.29
N VAL A 31 0.34 2.43 -8.04
CA VAL A 31 0.28 1.02 -7.62
C VAL A 31 1.67 0.52 -7.30
N PHE A 32 1.82 0.03 -6.08
CA PHE A 32 3.06 -0.49 -5.54
C PHE A 32 2.90 -1.96 -5.18
N THR A 33 3.92 -2.76 -5.52
CA THR A 33 3.90 -4.22 -5.37
C THR A 33 5.15 -4.72 -4.65
N VAL A 34 5.09 -5.93 -4.11
CA VAL A 34 6.27 -6.65 -3.58
C VAL A 34 6.31 -8.06 -4.17
N ALA A 35 7.44 -8.73 -4.05
CA ALA A 35 7.51 -10.15 -4.39
C ALA A 35 6.61 -10.97 -3.45
N GLY A 36 5.80 -11.85 -4.03
CA GLY A 36 4.86 -12.70 -3.29
C GLY A 36 3.41 -12.47 -3.72
N PRO A 37 2.59 -13.53 -3.83
CA PRO A 37 1.27 -13.40 -4.44
C PRO A 37 0.21 -12.80 -3.49
N VAL A 38 0.38 -12.96 -2.16
CA VAL A 38 -0.66 -12.74 -1.16
C VAL A 38 -0.10 -12.31 0.19
N TRP A 39 -0.89 -11.57 0.98
CA TRP A 39 -0.57 -11.19 2.36
C TRP A 39 -1.64 -11.69 3.33
N SER A 40 -1.26 -12.07 4.56
CA SER A 40 -2.23 -12.42 5.60
C SER A 40 -3.19 -11.27 5.89
N GLY A 41 -4.47 -11.60 6.05
CA GLY A 41 -5.51 -10.69 6.53
C GLY A 41 -5.89 -10.90 7.99
N ARG A 42 -5.26 -11.87 8.66
CA ARG A 42 -5.62 -12.28 10.03
C ARG A 42 -5.42 -11.13 11.01
N SER A 43 -6.25 -11.09 12.04
CA SER A 43 -6.16 -10.07 13.10
C SER A 43 -4.75 -10.06 13.71
N GLY A 44 -4.12 -8.89 13.77
CA GLY A 44 -2.72 -8.72 14.21
C GLY A 44 -1.64 -9.00 13.15
N TYR A 45 -2.01 -9.55 11.99
CA TYR A 45 -1.09 -9.91 10.90
C TYR A 45 -1.35 -9.13 9.60
N GLY A 46 -2.19 -8.09 9.67
CA GLY A 46 -2.46 -7.22 8.53
C GLY A 46 -1.23 -6.41 8.10
N PRO A 47 -1.14 -6.05 6.81
CA PRO A 47 -0.03 -5.25 6.30
C PRO A 47 0.02 -3.86 6.93
N ASN A 48 1.24 -3.36 7.15
CA ASN A 48 1.51 -2.01 7.64
C ASN A 48 2.38 -1.28 6.63
N VAL A 49 1.85 -0.19 6.07
CA VAL A 49 2.50 0.61 5.02
C VAL A 49 3.16 1.84 5.64
N ARG A 50 4.42 2.07 5.32
CA ARG A 50 5.21 3.23 5.70
C ARG A 50 5.87 3.85 4.46
N PRO A 51 5.18 4.78 3.78
CA PRO A 51 5.80 5.65 2.81
C PRO A 51 6.89 6.49 3.49
N ASP A 52 7.99 6.74 2.80
CA ASP A 52 8.96 7.72 3.23
C ASP A 52 8.30 9.11 3.32
N GLY A 53 8.66 9.87 4.34
CA GLY A 53 8.20 11.23 4.51
C GLY A 53 8.03 11.65 5.97
N VAL A 54 7.71 12.93 6.14
CA VAL A 54 7.39 13.54 7.43
C VAL A 54 6.10 12.94 7.98
N VAL A 55 6.12 12.56 9.26
CA VAL A 55 4.96 11.98 9.98
C VAL A 55 4.33 13.03 10.87
N SER A 56 5.14 13.67 11.72
CA SER A 56 4.69 14.71 12.65
C SER A 56 5.54 15.95 12.47
N GLY A 57 4.90 17.10 12.54
CA GLY A 57 5.52 18.40 12.26
C GLY A 57 4.72 19.13 11.18
N ILE A 58 4.51 20.42 11.39
CA ILE A 58 4.04 21.40 10.43
C ILE A 58 5.04 22.56 10.48
N ASP A 59 5.21 23.27 9.37
CA ASP A 59 6.10 24.44 9.29
C ASP A 59 7.48 24.17 9.92
N ILE A 60 8.10 23.06 9.50
CA ILE A 60 9.36 22.55 10.09
C ILE A 60 10.49 23.57 9.95
N LEU A 61 10.48 24.39 8.89
CA LEU A 61 11.54 25.33 8.54
C LEU A 61 11.13 26.75 8.88
N SER A 62 12.11 27.54 9.33
CA SER A 62 11.96 28.96 9.65
C SER A 62 13.22 29.73 9.26
N PRO A 63 13.15 31.06 9.12
CA PRO A 63 14.34 31.88 8.90
C PRO A 63 15.40 31.64 9.98
N GLY A 64 16.65 31.45 9.55
CA GLY A 64 17.78 31.33 10.46
C GLY A 64 18.26 32.69 10.96
N SER A 65 19.08 32.68 12.01
CA SER A 65 19.66 33.92 12.56
C SER A 65 20.84 34.46 11.74
N GLY A 66 21.52 33.61 10.97
CA GLY A 66 22.64 33.99 10.12
C GLY A 66 22.29 34.16 8.63
N VAL A 67 23.30 34.61 7.89
CA VAL A 67 23.17 34.90 6.46
C VAL A 67 23.09 33.61 5.65
N ASN A 68 22.09 33.53 4.76
CA ASN A 68 21.77 32.33 3.98
C ASN A 68 21.48 31.10 4.86
N GLU A 69 20.95 31.29 6.06
CA GLU A 69 20.61 30.20 6.97
C GLU A 69 19.10 30.07 7.17
N ILE A 70 18.67 28.84 7.39
CA ILE A 70 17.34 28.47 7.87
C ILE A 70 17.50 27.60 9.10
N ASP A 71 16.51 27.61 9.99
CA ASP A 71 16.44 26.72 11.14
C ASP A 71 15.33 25.69 10.93
N SER A 72 15.60 24.44 11.31
CA SER A 72 14.59 23.40 11.42
C SER A 72 14.19 23.16 12.87
N THR A 73 12.92 22.88 13.09
CA THR A 73 12.43 22.34 14.36
C THR A 73 12.53 20.81 14.37
N GLY A 74 12.47 20.19 15.55
CA GLY A 74 12.48 18.74 15.66
C GLY A 74 11.20 18.10 15.11
N PHE A 75 11.33 16.97 14.42
CA PHE A 75 10.20 16.28 13.79
C PHE A 75 10.41 14.76 13.73
N ILE A 76 9.37 14.03 13.31
CA ILE A 76 9.43 12.58 13.09
C ILE A 76 9.20 12.29 11.61
N ALA A 77 10.02 11.40 11.05
CA ALA A 77 9.88 10.93 9.68
C ALA A 77 9.97 9.40 9.61
N TRP A 78 9.42 8.83 8.54
CA TRP A 78 9.76 7.48 8.08
C TRP A 78 10.81 7.60 6.98
N ILE A 79 11.90 6.83 7.11
CA ILE A 79 12.91 6.63 6.09
C ILE A 79 13.22 5.14 6.05
N GLU A 80 13.04 4.51 4.90
CA GLU A 80 13.26 3.08 4.68
C GLU A 80 12.44 2.19 5.63
N GLY A 81 11.21 2.62 5.95
CA GLY A 81 10.33 1.95 6.90
C GLY A 81 10.73 2.09 8.39
N VAL A 82 11.79 2.84 8.70
CA VAL A 82 12.32 3.05 10.07
C VAL A 82 11.95 4.44 10.59
N GLN A 83 11.52 4.53 11.86
CA GLN A 83 11.19 5.82 12.48
C GLN A 83 12.47 6.60 12.74
N LYS A 84 12.50 7.83 12.28
CA LYS A 84 13.58 8.78 12.54
C LYS A 84 13.04 9.90 13.41
N ILE A 85 13.67 10.11 14.56
CA ILE A 85 13.45 11.30 15.39
C ILE A 85 14.58 12.26 15.03
N VAL A 86 14.22 13.39 14.42
CA VAL A 86 15.18 14.37 13.90
C VAL A 86 15.21 15.56 14.85
N SER A 87 16.41 15.95 15.26
CA SER A 87 16.60 17.15 16.08
C SER A 87 16.64 18.39 15.20
N GLY A 88 16.17 19.52 15.74
CA GLY A 88 16.28 20.80 15.06
C GLY A 88 17.74 21.19 14.85
N THR A 89 18.03 21.85 13.74
CA THR A 89 19.38 22.31 13.38
C THR A 89 19.30 23.50 12.42
N THR A 90 20.36 24.27 12.37
CA THR A 90 20.56 25.29 11.33
C THR A 90 21.09 24.61 10.06
N ILE A 91 20.59 25.03 8.90
CA ILE A 91 21.03 24.60 7.57
C ILE A 91 21.39 25.84 6.75
N THR A 92 22.57 25.84 6.14
CA THR A 92 22.98 26.87 5.20
C THR A 92 22.49 26.53 3.79
N VAL A 93 21.87 27.51 3.12
CA VAL A 93 21.45 27.41 1.71
C VAL A 93 22.41 28.16 0.80
N THR A 94 22.42 27.78 -0.48
CA THR A 94 23.31 28.42 -1.46
C THR A 94 22.51 29.33 -2.39
N ARG A 95 22.87 30.61 -2.45
CA ARG A 95 22.30 31.58 -3.41
C ARG A 95 22.86 31.38 -4.82
N ALA A 96 22.26 32.05 -5.80
CA ALA A 96 22.75 32.05 -7.16
C ALA A 96 24.12 32.77 -7.25
N SER A 97 25.03 32.27 -8.07
CA SER A 97 26.36 32.87 -8.30
C SER A 97 26.49 33.51 -9.68
N SER A 98 25.67 33.10 -10.65
CA SER A 98 25.77 33.57 -12.04
C SER A 98 24.47 34.19 -12.55
N LEU A 99 23.33 33.58 -12.21
CA LEU A 99 22.00 34.12 -12.52
C LEU A 99 21.37 34.71 -11.26
N THR A 100 20.05 34.79 -11.20
CA THR A 100 19.34 35.44 -10.08
C THR A 100 18.52 34.46 -9.27
N HIS A 101 17.91 33.45 -9.91
CA HIS A 101 16.95 32.56 -9.27
C HIS A 101 17.56 31.18 -9.03
N VAL A 102 17.46 30.68 -7.80
CA VAL A 102 17.80 29.29 -7.46
C VAL A 102 16.86 28.78 -6.38
N ILE A 103 16.53 27.49 -6.46
CA ILE A 103 15.73 26.78 -5.45
C ILE A 103 16.65 25.78 -4.76
N ASN A 104 16.67 25.82 -3.42
CA ASN A 104 17.35 24.84 -2.60
C ASN A 104 16.29 23.89 -2.01
N SER A 105 16.41 22.59 -2.27
CA SER A 105 15.59 21.58 -1.60
C SER A 105 16.25 21.20 -0.29
N ILE A 106 15.50 21.28 0.81
CA ILE A 106 15.98 20.85 2.11
C ILE A 106 15.59 19.39 2.28
N VAL A 107 16.59 18.54 2.44
CA VAL A 107 16.42 17.09 2.42
C VAL A 107 16.86 16.49 3.75
N LEU A 108 16.15 15.44 4.16
CA LEU A 108 16.57 14.56 5.24
C LEU A 108 17.10 13.26 4.64
N THR A 109 18.36 12.95 4.92
CA THR A 109 18.98 11.66 4.57
C THR A 109 19.39 10.96 5.86
N GLY A 110 18.76 9.81 6.15
CA GLY A 110 18.92 9.15 7.45
C GLY A 110 18.39 10.02 8.59
N THR A 111 19.28 10.71 9.30
CA THR A 111 18.95 11.67 10.37
C THR A 111 19.56 13.06 10.15
N THR A 112 20.20 13.27 8.99
CA THR A 112 20.96 14.49 8.70
C THR A 112 20.18 15.35 7.72
N LEU A 113 20.04 16.63 8.05
CA LEU A 113 19.45 17.64 7.18
C LEU A 113 20.53 18.31 6.33
N SER A 114 20.24 18.53 5.06
CA SER A 114 21.12 19.27 4.15
C SER A 114 20.32 20.03 3.10
N ALA A 115 20.97 21.01 2.47
CA ALA A 115 20.42 21.71 1.31
C ALA A 115 21.02 21.15 0.02
N VAL A 116 20.15 20.78 -0.93
CA VAL A 116 20.53 20.45 -2.30
C VAL A 116 20.21 21.65 -3.17
N LYS A 117 21.22 22.19 -3.86
CA LYS A 117 21.06 23.35 -4.74
C LYS A 117 20.53 22.92 -6.12
N GLY A 118 19.50 23.59 -6.61
CA GLY A 118 19.01 23.47 -7.98
C GLY A 118 19.89 24.18 -9.02
N THR A 119 19.55 23.99 -10.29
CA THR A 119 20.18 24.71 -11.40
C THR A 119 19.71 26.17 -11.37
N GLU A 120 20.64 27.12 -11.49
CA GLU A 120 20.30 28.54 -11.51
C GLU A 120 19.47 28.90 -12.76
N GLY A 121 18.59 29.89 -12.63
CA GLY A 121 17.76 30.41 -13.72
C GLY A 121 17.60 31.92 -13.65
N SER A 122 17.05 32.50 -14.72
CA SER A 122 16.66 33.92 -14.77
C SER A 122 15.25 34.17 -14.19
N THR A 123 14.46 33.12 -14.02
CA THR A 123 13.12 33.11 -13.41
C THR A 123 12.94 31.81 -12.62
N PHE A 124 11.98 31.76 -11.68
CA PHE A 124 11.62 30.50 -11.04
C PHE A 124 10.90 29.55 -12.00
N SER A 125 11.15 28.25 -11.83
CA SER A 125 10.47 27.16 -12.51
C SER A 125 9.94 26.18 -11.48
N THR A 126 8.83 25.50 -11.79
CA THR A 126 8.32 24.38 -10.98
C THR A 126 8.81 23.03 -11.50
N THR A 127 9.43 22.99 -12.68
CA THR A 127 9.95 21.76 -13.28
C THR A 127 11.25 21.36 -12.59
N ARG A 128 11.31 20.14 -12.04
CA ARG A 128 12.53 19.65 -11.40
C ARG A 128 13.70 19.57 -12.38
N ALA A 129 14.90 19.87 -11.88
CA ALA A 129 16.17 19.94 -12.59
C ALA A 129 16.25 20.99 -13.73
N ALA A 130 15.17 21.73 -14.03
CA ALA A 130 15.23 22.85 -14.95
C ALA A 130 15.95 24.05 -14.33
N ALA A 131 16.43 24.96 -15.18
CA ALA A 131 16.98 26.25 -14.73
C ALA A 131 15.93 27.02 -13.91
N GLY A 132 16.32 27.46 -12.71
CA GLY A 132 15.44 28.13 -11.73
C GLY A 132 14.42 27.19 -11.07
N GLY A 133 14.51 25.89 -11.31
CA GLY A 133 13.64 24.87 -10.75
C GLY A 133 14.24 24.14 -9.54
N PRO A 134 13.41 23.37 -8.80
CA PRO A 134 13.90 22.55 -7.70
C PRO A 134 14.82 21.43 -8.22
N PRO A 135 15.88 21.04 -7.49
CA PRO A 135 16.68 19.87 -7.88
C PRO A 135 15.89 18.56 -7.76
N TYR A 136 16.42 17.51 -8.36
CA TYR A 136 16.12 16.16 -7.91
C TYR A 136 16.83 15.90 -6.57
N ILE A 137 16.16 15.21 -5.66
CA ILE A 137 16.74 14.81 -4.37
C ILE A 137 17.31 13.38 -4.43
N PRO A 138 18.29 13.02 -3.60
CA PRO A 138 18.79 11.64 -3.55
C PRO A 138 17.69 10.61 -3.27
N VAL A 139 17.79 9.44 -3.89
CA VAL A 139 16.96 8.28 -3.52
C VAL A 139 17.30 7.88 -2.07
N GLY A 140 16.29 7.55 -1.26
CA GLY A 140 16.45 7.27 0.18
C GLY A 140 16.53 8.52 1.08
N SER A 141 16.32 9.71 0.50
CA SER A 141 16.08 10.95 1.26
C SER A 141 14.61 11.36 1.18
N ILE A 142 14.20 12.38 1.93
CA ILE A 142 12.88 13.03 1.76
C ILE A 142 13.05 14.54 1.68
N GLU A 143 12.18 15.23 0.93
CA GLU A 143 12.15 16.70 0.90
C GLU A 143 11.26 17.24 2.05
N ILE A 144 11.79 18.13 2.88
CA ILE A 144 11.04 18.74 4.00
C ILE A 144 10.57 20.17 3.71
N GLY A 145 11.10 20.78 2.65
CA GLY A 145 10.80 22.13 2.22
C GLY A 145 11.71 22.58 1.08
N GLN A 146 11.36 23.71 0.47
CA GLN A 146 12.16 24.38 -0.56
C GLN A 146 12.39 25.84 -0.19
N ILE A 147 13.61 26.33 -0.41
CA ILE A 147 13.97 27.74 -0.21
C ILE A 147 14.23 28.38 -1.57
N LYS A 148 13.48 29.42 -1.91
CA LYS A 148 13.55 30.10 -3.20
C LYS A 148 14.20 31.47 -3.04
N THR A 149 15.38 31.64 -3.62
CA THR A 149 16.11 32.92 -3.57
C THR A 149 16.23 33.53 -4.96
N SER A 150 16.05 34.84 -5.08
CA SER A 150 16.06 35.59 -6.36
C SER A 150 17.19 36.63 -6.48
N ALA A 151 18.19 36.56 -5.60
CA ALA A 151 19.35 37.46 -5.60
C ALA A 151 20.66 36.71 -5.36
N GLN A 152 21.76 37.26 -5.90
CA GLN A 152 23.13 36.75 -5.72
C GLN A 152 23.76 37.20 -4.39
N ALA A 153 23.35 38.38 -3.91
CA ALA A 153 23.89 38.96 -2.70
C ALA A 153 23.53 38.09 -1.49
N SER A 154 24.53 37.80 -0.66
CA SER A 154 24.31 37.12 0.62
C SER A 154 23.45 37.99 1.53
N ALA A 155 22.36 37.41 2.04
CA ALA A 155 21.40 38.08 2.90
C ALA A 155 20.69 37.05 3.81
N LEU A 156 20.03 37.52 4.86
CA LEU A 156 19.13 36.69 5.66
C LEU A 156 18.04 36.06 4.77
N ILE A 157 17.57 34.87 5.12
CA ILE A 157 16.43 34.24 4.44
C ILE A 157 15.15 34.83 4.99
N GLU A 158 14.24 35.25 4.12
CA GLU A 158 12.92 35.74 4.53
C GLU A 158 11.92 34.57 4.65
N SER A 159 10.91 34.71 5.50
CA SER A 159 9.84 33.70 5.60
C SER A 159 9.08 33.50 4.29
N SER A 160 9.01 34.55 3.46
CA SER A 160 8.44 34.54 2.11
C SER A 160 9.24 33.68 1.11
N GLU A 161 10.51 33.38 1.42
CA GLU A 161 11.39 32.53 0.62
C GLU A 161 11.26 31.04 1.01
N ILE A 162 10.51 30.69 2.07
CA ILE A 162 10.38 29.33 2.61
C ILE A 162 9.06 28.70 2.17
N PHE A 163 9.12 27.51 1.56
CA PHE A 163 7.96 26.80 1.03
C PHE A 163 7.92 25.37 1.58
N GLN A 164 6.81 24.99 2.22
CA GLN A 164 6.65 23.67 2.88
C GLN A 164 5.28 23.01 2.64
N THR A 165 4.58 23.41 1.59
CA THR A 165 3.27 22.82 1.26
C THR A 165 3.39 21.31 1.02
N PRO A 166 2.61 20.48 1.74
CA PRO A 166 2.59 19.04 1.50
C PRO A 166 2.35 18.68 0.03
N ASN A 167 3.01 17.63 -0.45
CA ASN A 167 2.95 17.11 -1.82
C ASN A 167 3.47 18.05 -2.92
N THR A 168 3.85 19.28 -2.60
CA THR A 168 4.44 20.22 -3.56
C THR A 168 5.87 20.57 -3.21
N HIS A 169 6.12 20.88 -1.93
CA HIS A 169 7.43 21.30 -1.42
C HIS A 169 7.90 20.42 -0.26
N GLN A 170 7.03 19.53 0.25
CA GLN A 170 7.31 18.63 1.36
C GLN A 170 6.71 17.24 1.11
N GLU A 171 7.50 16.20 1.34
CA GLU A 171 7.08 14.81 1.30
C GLU A 171 6.61 14.35 2.67
N ARG A 172 5.30 14.08 2.79
CA ARG A 172 4.71 13.54 4.01
C ARG A 172 4.42 12.05 3.89
N ALA A 173 4.57 11.28 4.97
CA ALA A 173 4.29 9.85 4.95
C ALA A 173 2.79 9.53 4.82
N ASP A 174 1.92 10.46 5.23
CA ASP A 174 0.47 10.37 5.15
C ASP A 174 -0.10 10.97 3.85
N PHE A 175 0.75 11.32 2.87
CA PHE A 175 0.30 11.86 1.59
C PHE A 175 1.14 11.37 0.37
N PRO A 176 0.50 11.06 -0.77
CA PRO A 176 -0.91 10.78 -0.94
C PRO A 176 -1.43 9.68 -0.02
N LEU A 177 -2.74 9.69 0.25
CA LEU A 177 -3.37 8.62 1.01
C LEU A 177 -3.42 7.34 0.17
N TYR A 178 -3.26 6.20 0.82
CA TYR A 178 -3.45 4.89 0.20
C TYR A 178 -4.82 4.30 0.52
N ARG A 179 -5.35 3.54 -0.43
CA ARG A 179 -6.55 2.71 -0.26
C ARG A 179 -6.24 1.54 0.67
N ARG A 180 -7.28 0.91 1.20
CA ARG A 180 -7.09 -0.31 1.98
C ARG A 180 -6.24 -1.33 1.20
N PRO A 181 -5.18 -1.90 1.80
CA PRO A 181 -4.36 -2.93 1.16
C PRO A 181 -5.19 -4.05 0.53
N ASP A 182 -4.86 -4.40 -0.72
CA ASP A 182 -5.44 -5.54 -1.41
C ASP A 182 -4.53 -6.74 -1.19
N ASN A 183 -4.86 -7.54 -0.18
CA ASN A 183 -4.03 -8.65 0.28
C ASN A 183 -4.01 -9.87 -0.67
N THR A 184 -4.93 -9.93 -1.64
CA THR A 184 -5.05 -11.07 -2.56
C THR A 184 -4.76 -10.69 -3.99
N GLY A 185 -4.95 -9.42 -4.36
CA GLY A 185 -5.04 -9.01 -5.75
C GLY A 185 -6.31 -9.51 -6.43
N ARG A 186 -6.35 -9.36 -7.75
CA ARG A 186 -7.52 -9.69 -8.59
C ARG A 186 -7.29 -10.90 -9.50
N GLY A 187 -6.10 -11.50 -9.45
CA GLY A 187 -5.75 -12.66 -10.27
C GLY A 187 -5.94 -12.38 -11.77
N ILE A 188 -6.53 -13.33 -12.49
CA ILE A 188 -6.82 -13.20 -13.93
C ILE A 188 -7.84 -12.10 -14.27
N LEU A 189 -8.58 -11.61 -13.28
CA LEU A 189 -9.56 -10.54 -13.47
C LEU A 189 -8.95 -9.14 -13.23
N ALA A 190 -7.64 -9.06 -12.98
CA ALA A 190 -6.94 -7.80 -12.82
C ALA A 190 -6.94 -7.00 -14.13
N SER A 191 -7.22 -5.70 -14.04
CA SER A 191 -7.13 -4.76 -15.17
C SER A 191 -5.69 -4.47 -15.59
N SER A 192 -4.71 -4.73 -14.72
CA SER A 192 -3.28 -4.58 -14.99
C SER A 192 -2.49 -5.70 -14.31
N ILE A 193 -1.29 -5.99 -14.81
CA ILE A 193 -0.39 -6.98 -14.21
C ILE A 193 -0.02 -6.63 -12.76
N SER A 194 0.07 -5.34 -12.43
CA SER A 194 0.36 -4.83 -11.09
C SER A 194 -0.75 -5.09 -10.07
N ARG A 195 -1.98 -5.36 -10.51
CA ARG A 195 -3.13 -5.70 -9.67
C ARG A 195 -3.43 -7.19 -9.62
N LYS A 196 -2.63 -8.03 -10.31
CA LYS A 196 -2.78 -9.49 -10.32
C LYS A 196 -2.60 -10.09 -8.94
N TYR A 197 -1.58 -9.63 -8.22
CA TYR A 197 -1.22 -10.07 -6.88
C TYR A 197 -1.52 -9.00 -5.83
N ALA A 198 -1.17 -9.29 -4.58
CA ALA A 198 -1.30 -8.33 -3.49
C ALA A 198 -0.54 -7.03 -3.78
N HIS A 199 -1.19 -5.90 -3.52
CA HIS A 199 -0.66 -4.57 -3.86
C HIS A 199 -1.25 -3.48 -2.96
N ILE A 200 -0.59 -2.33 -2.96
CA ILE A 200 -1.09 -1.07 -2.41
C ILE A 200 -1.41 -0.13 -3.56
N GLU A 201 -2.53 0.57 -3.48
CA GLU A 201 -2.94 1.58 -4.44
C GLU A 201 -3.15 2.92 -3.72
N PHE A 202 -2.55 3.98 -4.25
CA PHE A 202 -2.73 5.35 -3.79
C PHE A 202 -3.90 6.04 -4.49
N TYR A 203 -4.50 7.05 -3.85
CA TYR A 203 -5.57 7.84 -4.46
C TYR A 203 -5.05 8.75 -5.58
N GLU A 204 -3.77 9.11 -5.54
CA GLU A 204 -3.12 10.01 -6.49
C GLU A 204 -1.70 9.52 -6.79
N ALA A 205 -1.18 9.91 -7.96
CA ALA A 205 0.19 9.63 -8.36
C ALA A 205 1.19 10.39 -7.48
N HIS A 206 2.23 9.70 -7.03
CA HIS A 206 3.32 10.33 -6.30
C HIS A 206 4.19 11.22 -7.20
N PRO A 207 4.67 12.38 -6.70
CA PRO A 207 5.62 13.21 -7.44
C PRO A 207 6.94 12.49 -7.74
N LEU A 208 7.46 12.68 -8.95
CA LEU A 208 8.77 12.19 -9.38
C LEU A 208 9.89 13.11 -8.87
N SER A 209 10.12 13.11 -7.56
CA SER A 209 11.02 14.07 -6.90
C SER A 209 12.47 13.66 -6.81
N HIS A 210 12.77 12.37 -6.99
CA HIS A 210 14.11 11.83 -6.72
C HIS A 210 14.93 11.67 -7.99
N THR A 211 16.25 11.57 -7.83
CA THR A 211 17.20 11.31 -8.91
C THR A 211 16.75 10.14 -9.78
N GLY A 212 16.74 10.36 -11.09
CA GLY A 212 16.20 9.40 -12.06
C GLY A 212 14.72 9.58 -12.37
N GLY A 213 14.08 10.61 -11.78
CA GLY A 213 12.65 10.85 -11.97
C GLY A 213 11.81 9.74 -11.36
N VAL A 214 12.14 9.36 -10.12
CA VAL A 214 11.42 8.32 -9.38
C VAL A 214 10.69 8.92 -8.17
N VAL A 215 9.68 8.18 -7.71
CA VAL A 215 8.92 8.50 -6.51
C VAL A 215 9.73 8.25 -5.24
N LYS A 216 9.26 8.78 -4.13
CA LYS A 216 9.77 8.44 -2.79
C LYS A 216 9.59 6.96 -2.48
N GLY A 217 10.40 6.44 -1.57
CA GLY A 217 10.34 5.04 -1.16
C GLY A 217 9.01 4.71 -0.50
N ILE A 218 8.37 3.61 -0.91
CA ILE A 218 7.19 3.06 -0.25
C ILE A 218 7.60 1.73 0.38
N TYR A 219 7.40 1.59 1.68
CA TYR A 219 7.77 0.38 2.42
C TYR A 219 6.56 -0.29 3.03
N ILE A 220 6.59 -1.61 3.11
CA ILE A 220 5.52 -2.41 3.69
C ILE A 220 6.08 -3.52 4.55
N GLN A 221 5.55 -3.65 5.76
CA GLN A 221 5.66 -4.84 6.57
C GLN A 221 4.40 -5.67 6.37
N TYR A 222 4.55 -6.96 6.12
CA TYR A 222 3.43 -7.87 5.91
C TYR A 222 3.78 -9.28 6.37
N TYR A 223 2.80 -10.16 6.34
CA TYR A 223 3.00 -11.56 6.69
C TYR A 223 2.63 -12.45 5.52
N THR A 224 3.53 -13.35 5.15
CA THR A 224 3.27 -14.36 4.13
C THR A 224 2.56 -15.55 4.78
N PRO A 225 1.37 -15.93 4.31
CA PRO A 225 0.63 -17.06 4.87
C PRO A 225 1.28 -18.39 4.48
N THR A 226 1.27 -19.33 5.42
CA THR A 226 1.53 -20.75 5.17
C THR A 226 0.19 -21.47 5.13
N PHE A 227 0.04 -22.37 4.16
CA PHE A 227 -1.21 -23.07 3.89
C PHE A 227 -1.14 -24.53 4.33
N THR A 228 -2.17 -24.99 5.04
CA THR A 228 -2.35 -26.40 5.40
C THR A 228 -3.57 -26.96 4.69
N THR A 229 -3.43 -28.17 4.14
CA THR A 229 -4.51 -28.89 3.47
C THR A 229 -5.50 -29.42 4.49
N ILE A 230 -6.79 -29.40 4.11
CA ILE A 230 -7.88 -30.01 4.86
C ILE A 230 -8.67 -30.93 3.96
N GLU A 231 -9.19 -32.01 4.55
CA GLU A 231 -10.16 -32.88 3.89
C GLU A 231 -11.48 -32.12 3.76
N THR A 232 -11.97 -32.00 2.53
CA THR A 232 -13.13 -31.16 2.24
C THR A 232 -14.03 -31.76 1.19
N ASN A 233 -15.31 -31.42 1.31
CA ASN A 233 -16.31 -31.78 0.32
C ASN A 233 -16.97 -30.52 -0.24
N GLY A 234 -16.70 -30.27 -1.52
CA GLY A 234 -17.26 -29.15 -2.28
C GLY A 234 -16.65 -27.80 -1.93
N PHE A 235 -16.67 -26.88 -2.90
CA PHE A 235 -16.29 -25.48 -2.73
C PHE A 235 -17.20 -24.61 -3.58
N SER A 236 -17.75 -23.57 -2.97
CA SER A 236 -18.46 -22.49 -3.65
C SER A 236 -17.65 -21.20 -3.46
N PRO A 237 -17.16 -20.57 -4.54
CA PRO A 237 -16.41 -19.32 -4.43
C PRO A 237 -17.31 -18.16 -3.99
N GLY A 238 -16.71 -17.15 -3.40
CA GLY A 238 -17.36 -15.88 -3.09
C GLY A 238 -17.39 -15.01 -4.34
N GLU A 239 -18.49 -15.05 -5.07
CA GLU A 239 -18.65 -14.30 -6.32
C GLU A 239 -19.64 -13.14 -6.16
N VAL A 240 -19.57 -12.19 -7.10
CA VAL A 240 -20.54 -11.10 -7.19
C VAL A 240 -21.73 -11.59 -8.00
N ASP A 241 -22.89 -11.64 -7.36
CA ASP A 241 -24.16 -11.86 -8.03
C ASP A 241 -24.76 -10.51 -8.39
N SER A 242 -25.03 -10.34 -9.69
CA SER A 242 -25.68 -9.14 -10.22
C SER A 242 -27.14 -9.42 -10.55
N SER A 243 -28.05 -8.58 -10.09
CA SER A 243 -29.47 -8.59 -10.46
C SER A 243 -29.87 -7.27 -11.14
N GLN A 244 -30.89 -7.33 -11.99
CA GLN A 244 -31.48 -6.15 -12.61
C GLN A 244 -32.76 -5.79 -11.86
N GLU A 245 -32.78 -4.60 -11.27
CA GLU A 245 -33.98 -4.02 -10.68
C GLU A 245 -34.48 -2.86 -11.55
N TYR A 246 -35.72 -2.44 -11.32
CA TYR A 246 -36.31 -1.31 -12.05
C TYR A 246 -37.08 -0.39 -11.12
N VAL A 247 -37.10 0.89 -11.48
CA VAL A 247 -37.97 1.90 -10.87
C VAL A 247 -38.78 2.55 -11.99
N GLN A 248 -40.10 2.58 -11.84
CA GLN A 248 -40.96 3.32 -12.76
C GLN A 248 -41.09 4.78 -12.29
N ARG A 249 -40.83 5.74 -13.18
CA ARG A 249 -41.11 7.16 -12.97
C ARG A 249 -42.01 7.65 -14.10
N TYR A 250 -43.22 8.05 -13.75
CA TYR A 250 -44.29 8.35 -14.71
C TYR A 250 -44.56 7.17 -15.68
N GLU A 251 -44.37 7.36 -16.98
CA GLU A 251 -44.57 6.34 -18.02
C GLU A 251 -43.28 5.60 -18.41
N GLU A 252 -42.15 5.93 -17.79
CA GLU A 252 -40.85 5.37 -18.15
C GLU A 252 -40.32 4.42 -17.06
N ILE A 253 -39.74 3.29 -17.51
CA ILE A 253 -39.09 2.29 -16.66
C ILE A 253 -37.58 2.47 -16.75
N TYR A 254 -36.95 2.76 -15.61
CA TYR A 254 -35.50 2.87 -15.49
C TYR A 254 -34.94 1.62 -14.82
N GLY A 255 -34.23 0.80 -15.60
CA GLY A 255 -33.48 -0.34 -15.08
C GLY A 255 -32.16 0.12 -14.43
N HIS A 256 -31.79 -0.51 -13.32
CA HIS A 256 -30.46 -0.35 -12.73
C HIS A 256 -29.93 -1.69 -12.23
N LYS A 257 -28.61 -1.79 -12.14
CA LYS A 257 -27.90 -3.01 -11.72
C LYS A 257 -27.65 -2.96 -10.22
N VAL A 258 -27.96 -4.06 -9.52
CA VAL A 258 -27.63 -4.25 -8.10
C VAL A 258 -26.66 -5.41 -7.98
N ASP A 259 -25.51 -5.15 -7.34
CA ASP A 259 -24.45 -6.13 -7.12
C ASP A 259 -24.40 -6.54 -5.64
N SER A 260 -24.31 -7.85 -5.38
CA SER A 260 -24.15 -8.40 -4.03
C SER A 260 -23.00 -9.40 -3.99
N LEU A 261 -22.14 -9.28 -2.97
CA LEU A 261 -21.04 -10.23 -2.78
C LEU A 261 -21.51 -11.40 -1.92
N ARG A 262 -21.39 -12.62 -2.44
CA ARG A 262 -21.68 -13.84 -1.69
C ARG A 262 -20.47 -14.34 -0.90
N SER A 263 -20.79 -15.00 0.21
CA SER A 263 -19.79 -15.72 0.99
C SER A 263 -19.35 -16.97 0.25
N ALA A 264 -18.07 -17.35 0.38
CA ALA A 264 -17.63 -18.65 -0.06
C ALA A 264 -18.07 -19.72 0.96
N ALA A 265 -18.19 -20.97 0.51
CA ALA A 265 -18.61 -22.07 1.38
C ALA A 265 -17.93 -23.38 1.00
N PHE A 266 -17.68 -24.23 1.98
CA PHE A 266 -17.19 -25.60 1.81
C PHE A 266 -17.61 -26.45 3.01
N LYS A 267 -17.44 -27.77 2.92
CA LYS A 267 -17.55 -28.66 4.09
C LYS A 267 -16.17 -29.16 4.47
N ALA A 268 -15.82 -29.06 5.75
CA ALA A 268 -14.61 -29.66 6.30
C ALA A 268 -14.96 -30.97 7.02
N GLU A 269 -14.19 -32.02 6.75
CA GLU A 269 -14.22 -33.22 7.58
C GLU A 269 -13.30 -32.99 8.79
N LEU A 270 -13.87 -33.05 9.99
CA LEU A 270 -13.18 -32.80 11.25
C LEU A 270 -12.97 -34.11 12.01
N THR A 271 -11.92 -34.16 12.85
CA THR A 271 -11.62 -35.35 13.66
C THR A 271 -12.59 -35.50 14.82
N ASP A 272 -12.77 -34.43 15.58
CA ASP A 272 -13.67 -34.38 16.73
C ASP A 272 -14.58 -33.14 16.75
N GLY A 273 -14.30 -32.16 15.87
CA GLY A 273 -15.05 -30.91 15.75
C GLY A 273 -14.80 -29.91 16.89
N ILE A 274 -13.92 -30.23 17.84
CA ILE A 274 -13.69 -29.47 19.07
C ILE A 274 -12.21 -29.08 19.19
N THR A 275 -11.28 -30.02 19.08
CA THR A 275 -9.83 -29.79 19.22
C THR A 275 -9.13 -29.61 17.88
N ASP A 276 -9.84 -29.82 16.76
CA ASP A 276 -9.32 -29.57 15.42
C ASP A 276 -8.78 -28.13 15.27
N ALA A 277 -7.57 -27.97 14.73
CA ALA A 277 -6.94 -26.66 14.61
C ALA A 277 -7.76 -25.65 13.80
N LEU A 278 -8.58 -26.12 12.85
CA LEU A 278 -9.46 -25.28 12.05
C LEU A 278 -10.61 -24.72 12.89
N SER A 279 -11.20 -25.49 13.82
CA SER A 279 -12.34 -25.04 14.65
C SER A 279 -11.95 -23.91 15.61
N ALA A 280 -10.70 -23.93 16.10
CA ALA A 280 -10.13 -22.87 16.93
C ALA A 280 -9.98 -21.52 16.20
N LEU A 281 -10.17 -21.49 14.87
CA LEU A 281 -10.07 -20.29 14.05
C LEU A 281 -11.45 -19.72 13.66
N ASP A 282 -12.53 -20.14 14.33
CA ASP A 282 -13.85 -19.54 14.13
C ASP A 282 -13.82 -18.03 14.43
N GLY A 283 -14.31 -17.23 13.48
CA GLY A 283 -14.34 -15.78 13.55
C GLY A 283 -13.07 -15.07 13.14
N GLU A 284 -12.00 -15.81 12.83
CA GLU A 284 -10.78 -15.24 12.31
C GLU A 284 -10.89 -14.94 10.81
N MET A 285 -10.23 -13.87 10.38
CA MET A 285 -10.05 -13.57 8.96
C MET A 285 -8.89 -14.43 8.42
N LEU A 286 -9.17 -15.28 7.44
CA LEU A 286 -8.20 -16.21 6.88
C LEU A 286 -8.24 -16.22 5.35
N LEU A 287 -7.17 -16.74 4.77
CA LEU A 287 -7.10 -17.10 3.36
C LEU A 287 -7.44 -18.57 3.15
N PHE A 288 -8.28 -18.83 2.16
CA PHE A 288 -8.67 -20.16 1.70
C PHE A 288 -8.26 -20.31 0.23
N LYS A 289 -7.40 -21.29 -0.03
CA LYS A 289 -6.88 -21.61 -1.35
C LYS A 289 -7.53 -22.89 -1.85
N PHE A 290 -8.25 -22.80 -2.96
CA PHE A 290 -8.94 -23.92 -3.58
C PHE A 290 -8.27 -24.32 -4.89
N PHE A 291 -8.05 -25.61 -5.08
CA PHE A 291 -7.59 -26.20 -6.32
C PHE A 291 -8.72 -27.05 -6.91
N PRO A 292 -9.17 -26.78 -8.15
CA PRO A 292 -10.15 -27.64 -8.83
C PRO A 292 -9.66 -29.08 -9.02
N ASN A 293 -8.34 -29.27 -9.10
CA ASN A 293 -7.67 -30.56 -9.13
C ASN A 293 -6.34 -30.46 -8.37
N ALA A 294 -6.13 -31.31 -7.37
CA ALA A 294 -4.95 -31.31 -6.52
C ALA A 294 -3.67 -31.48 -7.36
N GLY A 295 -2.62 -30.79 -6.98
CA GLY A 295 -1.33 -30.81 -7.70
C GLY A 295 -1.32 -30.05 -9.03
N THR A 296 -2.41 -29.40 -9.43
CA THR A 296 -2.41 -28.51 -10.61
C THR A 296 -2.10 -27.06 -10.24
N ALA A 297 -1.56 -26.31 -11.21
CA ALA A 297 -1.16 -24.92 -11.01
C ALA A 297 -2.35 -23.96 -10.81
N PRO A 298 -3.50 -24.08 -11.51
CA PRO A 298 -4.61 -23.17 -11.32
C PRO A 298 -5.26 -23.29 -9.94
N TYR A 299 -5.48 -22.15 -9.30
CA TYR A 299 -6.14 -22.09 -7.99
C TYR A 299 -7.02 -20.86 -7.85
N MET A 300 -7.96 -20.94 -6.92
CA MET A 300 -8.78 -19.83 -6.45
C MET A 300 -8.38 -19.46 -5.03
N LEU A 301 -8.50 -18.19 -4.69
CA LEU A 301 -8.15 -17.67 -3.38
C LEU A 301 -9.26 -16.77 -2.86
N THR A 302 -9.75 -17.08 -1.66
CA THR A 302 -10.77 -16.30 -0.99
C THR A 302 -10.24 -15.84 0.36
N MET A 303 -10.36 -14.55 0.65
CA MET A 303 -10.10 -14.01 1.98
C MET A 303 -11.42 -13.63 2.63
N GLY A 304 -11.64 -14.09 3.86
CA GLY A 304 -12.86 -13.75 4.60
C GLY A 304 -12.84 -14.26 6.03
N ILE A 305 -13.92 -13.95 6.75
CA ILE A 305 -14.11 -14.40 8.13
C ILE A 305 -14.69 -15.81 8.11
N LEU A 306 -14.01 -16.77 8.73
CA LEU A 306 -14.48 -18.14 8.86
C LEU A 306 -15.61 -18.22 9.89
N ARG A 307 -16.67 -18.97 9.55
CA ARG A 307 -17.77 -19.34 10.45
C ARG A 307 -18.11 -20.81 10.27
N PHE A 308 -18.39 -21.49 11.38
CA PHE A 308 -18.86 -22.86 11.37
C PHE A 308 -20.36 -22.95 11.65
N SER A 309 -21.00 -23.91 11.01
CA SER A 309 -22.29 -24.44 11.44
C SER A 309 -22.06 -25.87 11.89
N SER A 310 -21.78 -26.05 13.19
CA SER A 310 -21.49 -27.35 13.79
C SER A 310 -22.70 -28.29 13.67
N ALA A 311 -22.46 -29.49 13.15
CA ALA A 311 -23.42 -30.59 13.19
C ALA A 311 -22.64 -31.86 13.60
N PHE A 312 -23.09 -32.54 14.65
CA PHE A 312 -22.46 -33.76 15.16
C PHE A 312 -23.37 -34.95 14.82
N PRO A 313 -23.19 -35.60 13.65
CA PRO A 313 -24.04 -36.72 13.27
C PRO A 313 -23.80 -37.93 14.15
N GLN A 314 -24.85 -38.72 14.40
CA GLN A 314 -24.76 -39.96 15.20
C GLN A 314 -23.99 -41.08 14.46
N VAL A 315 -23.87 -40.98 13.13
CA VAL A 315 -23.18 -41.95 12.25
C VAL A 315 -22.52 -41.18 11.10
N GLY A 316 -21.26 -41.52 10.77
CA GLY A 316 -20.50 -40.91 9.66
C GLY A 316 -19.36 -40.01 10.14
N ALA A 317 -18.66 -39.38 9.19
CA ALA A 317 -17.65 -38.37 9.48
C ALA A 317 -18.29 -37.10 10.07
N ILE A 318 -17.53 -36.35 10.88
CA ILE A 318 -17.97 -35.06 11.40
C ILE A 318 -17.77 -34.00 10.31
N ASP A 319 -18.77 -33.87 9.46
CA ASP A 319 -18.79 -32.86 8.39
C ASP A 319 -19.35 -31.54 8.93
N THR A 320 -18.52 -30.50 8.95
CA THR A 320 -18.97 -29.16 9.35
C THR A 320 -19.06 -28.24 8.16
N ALA A 321 -20.20 -27.56 8.01
CA ALA A 321 -20.35 -26.53 6.99
C ALA A 321 -19.56 -25.28 7.41
N CYS A 322 -18.61 -24.88 6.57
CA CYS A 322 -17.79 -23.70 6.72
C CYS A 322 -18.31 -22.60 5.78
N THR A 323 -18.62 -21.44 6.34
CA THR A 323 -18.93 -20.22 5.57
C THR A 323 -17.78 -19.24 5.74
N VAL A 324 -17.28 -18.72 4.63
CA VAL A 324 -16.24 -17.69 4.61
C VAL A 324 -16.90 -16.41 4.14
N ILE A 325 -17.13 -15.49 5.09
CA ILE A 325 -17.70 -14.17 4.80
C ILE A 325 -16.66 -13.36 4.02
N SER A 326 -16.78 -13.43 2.70
CA SER A 326 -15.80 -12.90 1.75
C SER A 326 -15.65 -11.39 1.88
N LYS A 327 -14.39 -10.93 2.02
CA LYS A 327 -14.07 -9.49 2.03
C LYS A 327 -14.07 -8.90 0.62
N LEU A 328 -13.68 -9.70 -0.36
CA LEU A 328 -13.60 -9.37 -1.79
C LEU A 328 -14.02 -10.60 -2.60
N PRO A 329 -14.39 -10.43 -3.88
CA PRO A 329 -14.61 -11.56 -4.77
C PRO A 329 -13.39 -12.49 -4.83
N THR A 330 -13.63 -13.79 -4.93
CA THR A 330 -12.59 -14.82 -5.03
C THR A 330 -11.66 -14.53 -6.22
N ALA A 331 -10.37 -14.38 -5.95
CA ALA A 331 -9.35 -14.19 -6.98
C ALA A 331 -9.01 -15.54 -7.62
N LYS A 332 -8.81 -15.55 -8.94
CA LYS A 332 -8.51 -16.77 -9.72
C LYS A 332 -7.12 -16.66 -10.33
N PHE A 333 -6.31 -17.70 -10.25
CA PHE A 333 -4.93 -17.72 -10.72
C PHE A 333 -4.70 -18.94 -11.61
N THR A 334 -3.84 -18.79 -12.63
CA THR A 334 -3.49 -19.87 -13.57
C THR A 334 -2.32 -20.74 -13.10
N GLY A 335 -1.70 -20.39 -11.97
CA GLY A 335 -0.40 -20.90 -11.54
C GLY A 335 0.56 -19.76 -11.22
N ALA A 336 1.56 -20.04 -10.38
CA ALA A 336 2.75 -19.19 -10.24
C ALA A 336 3.64 -19.38 -11.47
#